data_AF-A0A143C889-F1
#
_entry.id   AF-A0A143C889-F1
#
_cell.length_a   1.000
_cell.length_b   1.000
_cell.length_c   1.000
_cell.angle_alpha   90.00
_cell.angle_beta   90.00
_cell.angle_gamma   90.00
#
_symmetry.space_group_name_H-M   'P 1'
#
loop_
_entity.id
_entity.type
_entity.pdbx_description
1 polymer ?
#
loop_
_entity_poly.entity_id
_entity_poly.type
_entity_poly.pdbx_seq_one_letter_code
_entity_poly.pdbx_strand_id
1 'polypeptide(L)'
;MMVLALKQVRRYMNELVVWQEARPRVAEEIGPDTRVVVAHSLGSVVAYEALCEHPEWPVTDLVTVGSPLGMSLIFNRLSLKPHSLLRYLTARKTGRAVAEGLT
;
A
#
# COMPACT_ATOMS: atom_id res chain seq x y z
N MET A 1 1.57 19.17 8.70
CA MET A 1 1.93 17.80 8.28
C MET A 1 0.81 17.08 7.52
N MET A 2 -0.41 16.92 8.06
CA MET A 2 -1.53 16.19 7.40
C MET A 2 -1.94 16.76 6.02
N VAL A 3 -1.95 18.08 5.86
CA VAL A 3 -2.37 18.76 4.60
C VAL A 3 -1.46 18.40 3.43
N LEU A 4 -0.15 18.20 3.66
CA LEU A 4 0.80 17.82 2.61
C LEU A 4 0.58 16.37 2.16
N ALA A 5 0.33 15.46 3.11
CA ALA A 5 0.01 14.06 2.81
C ALA A 5 -1.27 13.94 1.96
N LEU A 6 -2.32 14.70 2.28
CA LEU A 6 -3.54 14.74 1.46
C LEU A 6 -3.30 15.31 0.06
N LYS A 7 -2.43 16.31 -0.09
CA LYS A 7 -2.06 16.84 -1.41
C LYS A 7 -1.37 15.76 -2.25
N GLN A 8 -0.40 15.03 -1.69
CA GLN A 8 0.29 13.96 -2.41
C GLN A 8 -0.66 12.83 -2.83
N VAL A 9 -1.53 12.38 -1.93
CA VAL A 9 -2.57 11.37 -2.26
C VAL A 9 -3.48 11.88 -3.36
N ARG A 10 -3.97 13.12 -3.26
CA ARG A 10 -4.86 13.70 -4.28
C ARG A 10 -4.16 13.74 -5.65
N ARG A 11 -2.90 14.17 -5.73
CA ARG A 11 -2.15 14.20 -6.98
C ARG A 11 -2.02 12.80 -7.57
N TYR A 12 -1.58 11.83 -6.77
CA TYR A 12 -1.48 10.43 -7.21
C TYR A 12 -2.80 9.87 -7.75
N MET A 13 -3.93 10.16 -7.10
CA MET A 13 -5.24 9.63 -7.53
C MET A 13 -5.86 10.35 -8.74
N ASN A 14 -5.42 11.56 -9.08
CA ASN A 14 -6.07 12.39 -10.12
C ASN A 14 -5.15 12.79 -11.28
N GLU A 15 -3.83 12.68 -11.13
CA GLU A 15 -2.85 12.98 -12.17
C GLU A 15 -2.30 11.67 -12.73
N LEU A 16 -2.76 11.29 -13.94
CA LEU A 16 -2.37 10.03 -14.59
C LEU A 16 -0.84 9.87 -14.72
N VAL A 17 -0.13 10.97 -15.02
CA VAL A 17 1.34 10.97 -15.09
C VAL A 17 1.97 10.56 -13.76
N VAL A 18 1.48 11.07 -12.62
CA VAL A 18 2.02 10.72 -11.31
C VAL A 18 1.77 9.26 -10.99
N TRP A 19 0.60 8.75 -11.35
CA TRP A 19 0.25 7.33 -11.19
C TRP A 19 1.15 6.41 -12.03
N GLN A 20 1.32 6.74 -13.31
CA GLN A 20 2.14 5.97 -14.27
C GLN A 20 3.62 5.96 -13.91
N GLU A 21 4.11 7.04 -13.30
CA GLU A 21 5.50 7.17 -12.90
C GLU A 21 5.81 6.48 -11.56
N ALA A 22 4.90 6.57 -10.59
CA ALA A 22 5.19 6.08 -9.24
C ALA A 22 5.13 4.56 -9.12
N ARG A 23 4.25 3.89 -9.89
CA ARG A 23 4.05 2.43 -9.78
C ARG A 23 5.20 1.58 -10.32
N PRO A 24 5.81 1.89 -11.48
CA PRO A 24 6.96 1.13 -12.00
C PRO A 24 8.16 1.14 -11.05
N ARG A 25 8.35 2.21 -10.28
CA ARG A 25 9.41 2.30 -9.26
C ARG A 25 9.29 1.23 -8.17
N VAL A 26 8.08 0.70 -7.93
CA VAL A 26 7.92 -0.46 -7.03
C VAL A 26 8.46 -1.72 -7.71
N ALA A 27 8.15 -1.92 -8.99
CA ALA A 27 8.57 -3.09 -9.76
C ALA A 27 10.09 -3.22 -9.85
N GLU A 28 10.82 -2.10 -9.94
CA GLU A 28 12.28 -2.07 -9.95
C GLU A 28 12.92 -2.68 -8.68
N GLU A 29 12.20 -2.68 -7.56
CA GLU A 29 12.68 -3.16 -6.26
C GLU A 29 12.18 -4.60 -5.93
N ILE A 30 11.30 -5.17 -6.76
CA ILE A 30 10.79 -6.53 -6.54
C ILE A 30 11.65 -7.55 -7.27
N GLY A 31 12.37 -8.36 -6.49
CA GLY A 31 13.13 -9.51 -6.97
C GLY A 31 12.45 -10.85 -6.68
N PRO A 32 13.04 -11.96 -7.17
CA PRO A 32 12.50 -13.31 -6.97
C PRO A 32 12.44 -13.74 -5.50
N ASP A 33 13.24 -13.12 -4.63
CA ASP A 33 13.29 -13.40 -3.18
C ASP A 33 12.52 -12.39 -2.34
N THR A 34 11.89 -11.38 -2.96
CA THR A 34 11.10 -10.40 -2.22
C THR A 34 9.81 -11.05 -1.70
N ARG A 35 9.66 -11.11 -0.37
CA ARG A 35 8.46 -11.69 0.29
C ARG A 35 7.60 -10.64 0.98
N VAL A 36 8.23 -9.57 1.48
CA VAL A 36 7.56 -8.54 2.27
C VAL A 36 7.85 -7.17 1.69
N VAL A 37 6.80 -6.36 1.51
CA VAL A 37 6.91 -4.94 1.16
C VAL A 37 6.52 -4.10 2.36
N VAL A 38 7.40 -3.18 2.76
CA VAL A 38 7.12 -2.21 3.83
C VAL A 38 6.93 -0.83 3.19
N ALA A 39 5.77 -0.22 3.42
CA ALA A 39 5.39 1.00 2.73
C ALA A 39 4.83 2.07 3.68
N HIS A 40 5.35 3.29 3.59
CA HIS A 40 4.98 4.39 4.48
C HIS A 40 4.13 5.46 3.78
N SER A 41 3.09 5.95 4.46
CA SER A 41 2.24 7.06 3.98
C SER A 41 1.69 6.81 2.57
N LEU A 42 1.86 7.73 1.60
CA LEU A 42 1.44 7.55 0.21
C LEU A 42 2.04 6.28 -0.42
N GLY A 43 3.28 5.93 -0.07
CA GLY A 43 3.95 4.74 -0.59
C GLY A 43 3.16 3.46 -0.34
N SER A 44 2.33 3.40 0.71
CA SER A 44 1.43 2.27 0.93
C SER A 44 0.41 2.08 -0.19
N VAL A 45 -0.15 3.17 -0.73
CA VAL A 45 -1.13 3.13 -1.82
C VAL A 45 -0.46 2.68 -3.10
N VAL A 46 0.71 3.25 -3.41
CA VAL A 46 1.50 2.91 -4.60
C VAL A 46 1.90 1.44 -4.58
N ALA A 47 2.45 0.96 -3.46
CA ALA A 47 2.84 -0.43 -3.28
C ALA A 47 1.64 -1.39 -3.40
N TYR A 48 0.51 -1.03 -2.80
CA TYR A 48 -0.71 -1.81 -2.89
C TYR A 48 -1.21 -1.95 -4.34
N GLU A 49 -1.27 -0.86 -5.11
CA GLU A 49 -1.71 -0.91 -6.50
C GLU A 49 -0.70 -1.64 -7.40
N ALA A 50 0.60 -1.51 -7.16
CA ALA A 50 1.62 -2.30 -7.85
C ALA A 50 1.42 -3.80 -7.60
N LEU A 51 1.25 -4.21 -6.34
CA LEU A 51 1.00 -5.61 -5.97
C LEU A 51 -0.30 -6.16 -6.56
N CYS A 52 -1.34 -5.34 -6.69
CA CYS A 52 -2.59 -5.79 -7.32
C CYS A 52 -2.46 -5.99 -8.84
N GLU A 53 -1.58 -5.27 -9.53
CA GLU A 53 -1.34 -5.49 -10.97
C GLU A 53 -0.41 -6.66 -11.25
N HIS A 54 0.39 -7.07 -10.27
CA HIS A 54 1.38 -8.12 -10.38
C HIS A 54 1.11 -9.29 -9.42
N PRO A 55 0.00 -10.03 -9.59
CA PRO A 55 -0.32 -11.17 -8.73
C PRO A 55 0.69 -12.32 -8.84
N GLU A 56 1.55 -12.32 -9.86
CA GLU A 56 2.64 -13.27 -10.05
C GLU A 56 3.85 -13.00 -9.15
N TRP A 57 3.96 -11.80 -8.55
CA TRP A 57 5.08 -11.50 -7.68
C TRP A 57 5.07 -12.38 -6.43
N PRO A 58 6.25 -12.79 -5.93
CA PRO A 58 6.31 -13.72 -4.82
C PRO A 58 6.09 -13.05 -3.46
N VAL A 59 5.51 -11.85 -3.43
CA VAL A 59 5.23 -11.06 -2.24
C VAL A 59 4.00 -11.61 -1.52
N THR A 60 4.17 -11.96 -0.25
CA THR A 60 3.12 -12.54 0.60
C THR A 60 2.49 -11.50 1.52
N ASP A 61 3.27 -10.47 1.91
CA ASP A 61 2.86 -9.53 2.95
C ASP A 61 3.14 -8.07 2.56
N LEU A 62 2.14 -7.22 2.77
CA LEU A 62 2.27 -5.76 2.69
C LEU A 62 2.10 -5.16 4.08
N VAL A 63 3.19 -4.60 4.62
CA VAL A 63 3.21 -3.91 5.91
C VAL A 63 3.18 -2.41 5.67
N THR A 64 2.27 -1.71 6.34
CA THR A 64 2.10 -0.27 6.12
C THR A 64 2.21 0.58 7.38
N VAL A 65 2.92 1.71 7.28
CA VAL A 65 3.19 2.63 8.40
C VAL A 65 2.60 4.00 8.07
N GLY A 66 1.87 4.61 9.02
CA GLY A 66 1.24 5.92 8.79
C GLY A 66 0.31 5.95 7.57
N SER A 67 -0.30 4.80 7.26
CA SER A 67 -0.91 4.55 5.96
C SER A 67 -2.29 5.20 5.82
N PRO A 68 -2.56 5.87 4.69
CA PRO A 68 -3.88 6.40 4.40
C PRO A 68 -4.88 5.32 3.94
N LEU A 69 -4.41 4.12 3.58
CA LEU A 69 -5.24 2.98 3.17
C LEU A 69 -6.19 2.49 4.29
N GLY A 70 -5.84 2.73 5.56
CA GLY A 70 -6.71 2.43 6.70
C GLY A 70 -7.90 3.39 6.86
N MET A 71 -7.97 4.46 6.06
CA MET A 71 -9.11 5.37 5.99
C MET A 71 -10.07 4.91 4.89
N SER A 72 -11.34 4.66 5.25
CA SER A 72 -12.35 4.12 4.33
C SER A 72 -12.54 4.95 3.05
N LEU A 73 -12.31 6.27 3.13
CA LEU A 73 -12.43 7.19 1.99
C LEU A 73 -11.41 6.90 0.86
N ILE A 74 -10.23 6.40 1.22
CA ILE A 74 -9.15 6.10 0.26
C ILE A 74 -9.27 4.68 -0.24
N PHE A 75 -9.57 3.73 0.65
CA PHE A 75 -9.80 2.33 0.26
C PHE A 75 -10.90 2.19 -0.81
N ASN A 76 -11.99 2.93 -0.70
CA ASN A 76 -13.09 2.90 -1.67
C ASN A 76 -12.76 3.55 -3.03
N ARG A 77 -11.64 4.27 -3.14
CA ARG A 77 -11.19 4.92 -4.37
C ARG A 77 -10.06 4.17 -5.08
N LEU A 78 -9.55 3.10 -4.48
CA LEU A 78 -8.54 2.27 -5.11
C LEU A 78 -9.18 1.53 -6.28
N SER A 79 -8.57 1.62 -7.45
CA SER A 79 -9.06 0.98 -8.68
C SER A 79 -8.88 -0.54 -8.63
N LEU A 80 -7.97 -1.03 -7.79
CA LEU A 80 -7.55 -2.43 -7.74
C LEU A 80 -7.84 -3.07 -6.38
N LYS A 81 -8.27 -4.33 -6.41
CA LYS A 81 -8.54 -5.13 -5.21
C LYS A 81 -7.40 -6.14 -4.99
N PRO A 82 -7.09 -6.46 -3.73
CA PRO A 82 -6.00 -7.39 -3.44
C PRO A 82 -6.43 -8.80 -3.84
N HIS A 83 -5.49 -9.60 -4.33
CA HIS A 83 -5.71 -11.03 -4.51
C HIS A 83 -5.72 -11.76 -3.15
N SER A 84 -6.31 -12.95 -3.12
CA SER A 84 -6.65 -13.71 -1.90
C SER A 84 -5.46 -14.08 -0.99
N LEU A 85 -4.22 -13.98 -1.47
CA LEU A 85 -3.01 -14.35 -0.72
C LEU A 85 -2.30 -13.17 -0.05
N LEU A 86 -2.60 -11.93 -0.43
CA LEU A 86 -1.89 -10.77 0.11
C LEU A 86 -2.39 -10.46 1.53
N ARG A 87 -1.52 -10.65 2.52
CA ARG A 87 -1.80 -10.24 3.90
C ARG A 87 -1.54 -8.75 4.04
N TYR A 88 -2.62 -8.00 4.24
CA TYR A 88 -2.57 -6.55 4.40
C TYR A 88 -2.58 -6.13 5.87
N LEU A 89 -1.41 -5.70 6.36
CA LEU A 89 -1.21 -5.27 7.74
C LEU A 89 -0.97 -3.76 7.81
N THR A 90 -1.77 -3.06 8.61
CA THR A 90 -1.55 -1.65 8.93
C THR A 90 -1.00 -1.53 10.34
N ALA A 91 -0.06 -0.62 10.57
CA ALA A 91 0.45 -0.33 11.90
C ALA A 91 -0.67 -0.10 12.93
N ARG A 92 -1.82 0.47 12.52
CA ARG A 92 -3.00 0.60 13.39
C ARG A 92 -3.63 -0.75 13.73
N LYS A 93 -3.87 -1.63 12.75
CA LYS A 93 -4.43 -2.97 12.97
C LYS A 93 -3.46 -3.86 13.74
N THR A 94 -2.19 -3.90 13.34
CA THR A 94 -1.15 -4.70 13.98
C THR A 94 -0.82 -4.18 15.37
N GLY A 95 -0.63 -2.87 15.53
CA GLY A 95 -0.40 -2.26 16.85
C GLY A 95 -1.56 -2.48 17.81
N ARG A 96 -2.81 -2.44 17.31
CA ARG A 96 -3.98 -2.81 18.09
C ARG A 96 -4.00 -4.31 18.43
N ALA A 97 -3.74 -5.20 17.48
CA ALA A 97 -3.70 -6.64 17.73
C ALA A 97 -2.59 -7.03 18.72
N VAL A 98 -1.44 -6.35 18.68
CA VAL A 98 -0.36 -6.53 19.68
C VAL A 98 -0.80 -5.98 21.05
N ALA A 99 -1.48 -4.83 21.09
CA ALA A 99 -1.99 -4.25 22.33
C ALA A 99 -3.14 -5.06 22.96
N GLU A 100 -3.96 -5.71 22.13
CA GLU A 100 -5.09 -6.56 22.55
C GLU A 100 -4.65 -8.00 22.86
N GLY A 101 -3.37 -8.32 22.63
CA GLY A 101 -2.84 -9.69 22.67
C GLY A 101 -3.23 -10.44 21.41
N LEU A 102 -2.25 -10.92 20.64
CA LEU A 102 -2.50 -11.72 19.44
C LEU A 102 -3.22 -13.02 19.84
N THR A 103 -4.55 -13.05 19.69
CA THR A 103 -5.38 -14.28 19.68
C THR A 103 -5.60 -14.75 18.26
#